data_AF-A0A3P8TS95-F1
#
_entry.id   AF-A0A3P8TS95-F1
#
_cell.length_a   1.000
_cell.length_b   1.000
_cell.length_c   1.000
_cell.angle_alpha   90.00
_cell.angle_beta   90.00
_cell.angle_gamma   90.00
#
_symmetry.space_group_name_H-M   'P 1'
#
loop_
_entity.id
_entity.type
_entity.pdbx_description
1 polymer ?
#
loop_
_entity_poly.entity_id
_entity_poly.type
_entity_poly.pdbx_seq_one_letter_code
_entity_poly.pdbx_strand_id
1 'polypeptide(L)'
;QHSLRGRNKVNKNRSPAEGTDQWKTVALSSPLDNHTTCSMSGCNLSERSCGALSSVLSSQSSSVTELDLTNNNLQDSGVESLSAGLESPHCKLETLRLNNCNLSERSCGALSSVLSSQSSSVTELDLTNNNLQDSGVESLSAGLESPHCKLEALRSGLINLEVFCICMTQISYSRLFFWSLHHHCPPLCVIKMVSGTDDHRDLQLAY
;
A
#
# COMPACT_ATOMS: atom_id res chain seq x y z
N GLN A 1 19.97 26.28 -13.96
CA GLN A 1 19.19 25.28 -14.72
C GLN A 1 19.75 23.89 -14.44
N HIS A 2 18.87 22.89 -14.34
CA HIS A 2 19.11 21.46 -14.08
C HIS A 2 19.64 21.07 -12.69
N SER A 3 18.73 20.96 -11.71
CA SER A 3 18.96 20.17 -10.49
C SER A 3 18.62 18.71 -10.79
N LEU A 4 19.63 17.84 -10.76
CA LEU A 4 19.51 16.40 -10.94
C LEU A 4 18.79 15.82 -9.72
N ARG A 5 17.48 15.58 -9.86
CA ARG A 5 16.64 14.86 -8.90
C ARG A 5 17.18 13.42 -8.79
N GLY A 6 18.03 13.17 -7.80
CA GLY A 6 18.65 11.87 -7.56
C GLY A 6 17.61 10.85 -7.10
N ARG A 7 16.99 10.12 -8.05
CA ARG A 7 16.27 8.90 -7.74
C ARG A 7 17.30 7.85 -7.30
N ASN A 8 17.31 7.47 -6.02
CA ASN A 8 18.07 6.31 -5.56
C ASN A 8 17.50 5.05 -6.20
N LYS A 9 18.04 4.68 -7.38
CA LYS A 9 17.72 3.41 -8.04
C LYS A 9 18.56 2.32 -7.39
N VAL A 10 17.94 1.42 -6.65
CA VAL A 10 18.56 0.16 -6.25
C VAL A 10 18.99 -0.58 -7.52
N ASN A 11 20.26 -0.99 -7.59
CA ASN A 11 20.86 -1.54 -8.80
C ASN A 11 20.21 -2.89 -9.17
N LYS A 12 19.55 -2.94 -10.33
CA LYS A 12 18.74 -4.07 -10.82
C LYS A 12 19.54 -5.34 -11.18
N ASN A 13 20.87 -5.28 -11.21
CA ASN A 13 21.72 -6.34 -11.77
C ASN A 13 22.52 -7.15 -10.72
N ARG A 14 22.18 -7.10 -9.43
CA ARG A 14 22.73 -8.03 -8.44
C ARG A 14 21.62 -8.88 -7.86
N SER A 15 21.72 -10.20 -8.03
CA SER A 15 21.00 -11.16 -7.19
C SER A 15 21.18 -10.78 -5.71
N PRO A 16 20.18 -10.98 -4.85
CA PRO A 16 20.27 -10.64 -3.44
C PRO A 16 21.25 -11.62 -2.75
N ALA A 17 22.55 -11.31 -2.84
CA ALA A 17 23.48 -11.72 -1.82
C ALA A 17 23.05 -10.97 -0.55
N GLU A 18 22.77 -11.72 0.50
CA GLU A 18 22.25 -11.36 1.82
C GLU A 18 23.15 -10.36 2.58
N GLY A 19 23.37 -9.18 2.00
CA GLY A 19 24.21 -8.12 2.52
C GLY A 19 23.36 -6.99 3.07
N THR A 20 23.50 -6.75 4.37
CA THR A 20 22.90 -5.67 5.18
C THR A 20 23.13 -4.25 4.65
N ASP A 21 23.93 -4.07 3.59
CA ASP A 21 24.29 -2.78 3.02
C ASP A 21 23.25 -2.19 2.05
N GLN A 22 22.39 -3.00 1.43
CA GLN A 22 21.30 -2.45 0.59
C GLN A 22 20.28 -1.69 1.43
N TRP A 23 19.98 -2.19 2.63
CA TRP A 23 19.00 -1.60 3.55
C TRP A 23 19.52 -0.36 4.27
N LYS A 24 20.83 -0.24 4.47
CA LYS A 24 21.45 0.97 5.02
C LYS A 24 21.20 2.19 4.14
N THR A 25 21.15 2.03 2.82
CA THR A 25 20.88 3.14 1.89
C THR A 25 19.42 3.58 1.96
N VAL A 26 18.49 2.66 2.21
CA VAL A 26 17.05 2.96 2.40
C VAL A 26 16.80 3.69 3.73
N ALA A 27 17.58 3.38 4.77
CA ALA A 27 17.44 3.97 6.11
C ALA A 27 18.19 5.30 6.33
N LEU A 28 19.01 5.77 5.37
CA LEU A 28 19.93 6.90 5.54
C LEU A 28 19.68 8.10 4.60
N SER A 29 18.53 8.19 3.92
CA SER A 29 18.22 9.45 3.20
C SER A 29 18.06 10.58 4.20
N SER A 30 18.72 11.71 3.91
CA SER A 30 18.82 12.87 4.80
C SER A 30 17.44 13.38 5.25
N PRO A 31 17.26 13.76 6.53
CA PRO A 31 15.99 14.24 7.08
C PRO A 31 15.45 15.55 6.47
N LEU A 32 16.12 16.10 5.45
CA LEU A 32 15.76 17.33 4.75
C LEU A 32 14.81 17.12 3.58
N ASP A 33 14.70 15.89 3.05
CA ASP A 33 13.73 15.56 2.01
C ASP A 33 12.55 14.85 2.69
N ASN A 34 11.43 15.55 2.80
CA ASN A 34 10.20 15.09 3.46
C ASN A 34 9.51 13.91 2.74
N HIS A 35 10.09 13.38 1.67
CA HIS A 35 9.47 12.38 0.82
C HIS A 35 10.53 11.44 0.23
N THR A 36 10.76 10.30 0.88
CA THR A 36 11.70 9.27 0.40
C THR A 36 10.94 8.15 -0.28
N THR A 37 11.17 7.99 -1.60
CA THR A 37 10.68 6.87 -2.39
C THR A 37 11.72 5.76 -2.47
N CYS A 38 11.38 4.57 -2.00
CA CYS A 38 12.15 3.35 -2.19
C CYS A 38 11.47 2.46 -3.23
N SER A 39 12.07 2.29 -4.42
CA SER A 39 11.57 1.36 -5.43
C SER A 39 12.53 0.18 -5.57
N MET A 40 12.00 -1.01 -5.28
CA MET A 40 12.66 -2.30 -5.41
C MET A 40 11.84 -3.24 -6.29
N SER A 41 11.14 -2.66 -7.27
CA SER A 41 10.36 -3.44 -8.22
C SER A 41 11.25 -4.37 -9.05
N GLY A 42 10.89 -5.66 -9.10
CA GLY A 42 11.62 -6.67 -9.86
C GLY A 42 13.02 -6.96 -9.32
N CYS A 43 13.25 -6.79 -8.02
CA CYS A 43 14.54 -7.03 -7.37
C CYS A 43 14.75 -8.49 -6.91
N ASN A 44 13.88 -9.43 -7.33
CA ASN A 44 13.89 -10.83 -6.90
C ASN A 44 13.84 -11.00 -5.37
N LEU A 45 13.10 -10.11 -4.69
CA LEU A 45 12.85 -10.24 -3.26
C LEU A 45 11.89 -11.42 -3.01
N SER A 46 12.09 -12.07 -1.87
CA SER A 46 11.25 -13.16 -1.36
C SER A 46 10.72 -12.84 0.04
N GLU A 47 9.90 -13.71 0.63
CA GLU A 47 9.37 -13.53 1.99
C GLU A 47 10.47 -13.25 3.03
N ARG A 48 11.68 -13.81 2.83
CA ARG A 48 12.82 -13.62 3.74
C ARG A 48 13.30 -12.17 3.81
N SER A 49 13.11 -11.40 2.74
CA SER A 49 13.50 -9.99 2.70
C SER A 49 12.54 -9.10 3.48
N CYS A 50 11.30 -9.55 3.69
CA CYS A 50 10.26 -8.75 4.34
C CYS A 50 10.54 -8.48 5.81
N GLY A 51 11.24 -9.38 6.52
CA GLY A 51 11.66 -9.12 7.92
C GLY A 51 12.67 -7.95 8.03
N ALA A 52 13.61 -7.86 7.08
CA ALA A 52 14.54 -6.74 7.03
C ALA A 52 13.83 -5.43 6.67
N LEU A 53 12.91 -5.47 5.70
CA LEU A 53 12.06 -4.33 5.35
C LEU A 53 11.22 -3.84 6.52
N SER A 54 10.58 -4.77 7.22
CA SER A 54 9.80 -4.51 8.43
C SER A 54 10.63 -3.80 9.51
N SER A 55 11.87 -4.26 9.71
CA SER A 55 12.83 -3.62 10.63
C SER A 55 13.21 -2.20 10.20
N VAL A 56 13.35 -1.95 8.89
CA VAL A 56 13.62 -0.59 8.38
C VAL A 56 12.41 0.31 8.58
N LEU A 57 11.20 -0.14 8.22
CA LEU A 57 9.97 0.63 8.34
C LEU A 57 9.63 0.99 9.79
N SER A 58 9.93 0.09 10.73
CA SER A 58 9.72 0.30 12.15
C SER A 58 10.78 1.15 12.85
N SER A 59 11.90 1.47 12.17
CA SER A 59 12.96 2.30 12.74
C SER A 59 12.56 3.77 12.85
N GLN A 60 12.87 4.40 13.98
CA GLN A 60 12.67 5.85 14.19
C GLN A 60 13.40 6.72 13.16
N SER A 61 14.53 6.22 12.64
CA SER A 61 15.32 6.92 11.62
C SER A 61 14.72 6.80 10.23
N SER A 62 13.68 5.98 10.03
CA SER A 62 13.04 5.79 8.74
C SER A 62 12.37 7.08 8.28
N SER A 63 12.60 7.39 7.01
CA SER A 63 12.02 8.51 6.27
C SER A 63 11.27 8.04 5.02
N VAL A 64 11.09 6.73 4.86
CA VAL A 64 10.42 6.12 3.69
C VAL A 64 8.94 6.45 3.72
N THR A 65 8.49 7.20 2.71
CA THR A 65 7.09 7.59 2.51
C THR A 65 6.44 6.80 1.36
N GLU A 66 7.22 6.35 0.38
CA GLU A 66 6.75 5.44 -0.66
C GLU A 66 7.62 4.19 -0.76
N LEU A 67 6.98 3.02 -0.85
CA LEU A 67 7.62 1.73 -1.01
C LEU A 67 6.97 0.96 -2.16
N ASP A 68 7.76 0.73 -3.20
CA ASP A 68 7.35 -0.03 -4.37
C ASP A 68 8.07 -1.38 -4.44
N LEU A 69 7.32 -2.44 -4.17
CA LEU A 69 7.77 -3.84 -4.17
C LEU A 69 7.20 -4.62 -5.36
N THR A 70 6.65 -3.95 -6.36
CA THR A 70 5.98 -4.56 -7.51
C THR A 70 6.85 -5.63 -8.19
N ASN A 71 6.26 -6.75 -8.64
CA ASN A 71 6.96 -7.86 -9.29
C ASN A 71 8.02 -8.55 -8.41
N ASN A 72 7.74 -8.78 -7.12
CA ASN A 72 8.58 -9.61 -6.25
C ASN A 72 7.76 -10.76 -5.65
N ASN A 73 8.31 -11.97 -5.57
CA ASN A 73 7.58 -13.13 -5.04
C ASN A 73 7.58 -13.14 -3.51
N LEU A 74 6.85 -12.20 -2.89
CA LEU A 74 6.83 -12.02 -1.44
C LEU A 74 5.98 -13.07 -0.73
N GLN A 75 4.96 -13.61 -1.41
CA GLN A 75 3.97 -14.52 -0.84
C GLN A 75 3.20 -13.90 0.35
N ASP A 76 2.21 -14.63 0.87
CA ASP A 76 1.41 -14.16 2.01
C ASP A 76 2.26 -13.93 3.27
N SER A 77 3.22 -14.82 3.54
CA SER A 77 4.12 -14.76 4.71
C SER A 77 5.06 -13.56 4.68
N GLY A 78 5.44 -13.09 3.49
CA GLY A 78 6.19 -11.85 3.34
C GLY A 78 5.37 -10.63 3.75
N VAL A 79 4.09 -10.57 3.38
CA VAL A 79 3.19 -9.47 3.77
C VAL A 79 2.88 -9.52 5.26
N GLU A 80 2.69 -10.70 5.82
CA GLU A 80 2.54 -10.90 7.27
C GLU A 80 3.77 -10.44 8.06
N SER A 81 4.98 -10.64 7.54
CA SER A 81 6.19 -10.11 8.17
C SER A 81 6.30 -8.59 8.03
N LEU A 82 5.85 -8.05 6.89
CA LEU A 82 5.88 -6.62 6.60
C LEU A 82 4.87 -5.83 7.45
N SER A 83 3.70 -6.42 7.77
CA SER A 83 2.63 -5.75 8.51
C SER A 83 3.09 -5.25 9.88
N ALA A 84 3.92 -6.03 10.60
CA ALA A 84 4.49 -5.61 11.88
C ALA A 84 5.30 -4.30 11.78
N GLY A 85 5.99 -4.08 10.66
CA GLY A 85 6.73 -2.85 10.40
C GLY A 85 5.81 -1.69 10.03
N LEU A 86 4.75 -1.97 9.26
CA LEU A 86 3.75 -0.99 8.85
C LEU A 86 2.87 -0.50 10.02
N GLU A 87 2.61 -1.37 11.00
CA GLU A 87 1.88 -1.05 12.24
C GLU A 87 2.75 -0.34 13.28
N SER A 88 4.05 -0.17 13.05
CA SER A 88 4.89 0.57 13.98
C SER A 88 4.49 2.06 14.03
N PRO A 89 4.45 2.69 15.21
CA PRO A 89 4.23 4.14 15.35
C PRO A 89 5.35 4.99 14.72
N HIS A 90 6.46 4.37 14.33
CA HIS A 90 7.57 5.04 13.65
C HIS A 90 7.48 4.94 12.13
N CYS A 91 6.55 4.14 11.61
CA CYS A 91 6.32 4.01 10.18
C CYS A 91 5.68 5.29 9.61
N LYS A 92 6.31 5.84 8.58
CA LYS A 92 5.83 7.03 7.85
C LYS A 92 5.38 6.70 6.42
N LEU A 93 5.14 5.41 6.15
CA LEU A 93 4.82 4.96 4.81
C LEU A 93 3.40 5.40 4.45
N GLU A 94 3.28 6.15 3.36
CA GLU A 94 2.03 6.65 2.80
C GLU A 94 1.61 5.80 1.59
N THR A 95 2.55 5.47 0.71
CA THR A 95 2.27 4.65 -0.49
C THR A 95 2.94 3.29 -0.42
N LEU A 96 2.15 2.22 -0.56
CA LEU A 96 2.62 0.84 -0.67
C LEU A 96 2.14 0.21 -1.98
N ARG A 97 3.09 -0.23 -2.81
CA ARG A 97 2.79 -0.96 -4.06
C ARG A 97 3.27 -2.41 -3.95
N LEU A 98 2.32 -3.33 -4.03
CA LEU A 98 2.50 -4.79 -3.96
C LEU A 98 1.93 -5.46 -5.23
N ASN A 99 1.99 -4.78 -6.38
CA ASN A 99 1.48 -5.34 -7.63
C ASN A 99 2.26 -6.60 -8.02
N ASN A 100 1.55 -7.66 -8.42
CA ASN A 100 2.15 -8.93 -8.87
C ASN A 100 3.18 -9.49 -7.86
N CYS A 101 2.75 -9.61 -6.60
CA CYS A 101 3.59 -10.08 -5.49
C CYS A 101 3.30 -11.52 -5.04
N ASN A 102 2.51 -12.25 -5.83
CA ASN A 102 2.03 -13.61 -5.52
C ASN A 102 1.24 -13.69 -4.20
N LEU A 103 0.33 -12.73 -4.00
CA LEU A 103 -0.52 -12.65 -2.82
C LEU A 103 -1.86 -13.37 -3.03
N SER A 104 -2.37 -13.99 -1.97
CA SER A 104 -3.70 -14.61 -1.90
C SER A 104 -4.60 -13.90 -0.88
N GLU A 105 -5.84 -14.38 -0.67
CA GLU A 105 -6.76 -13.85 0.33
C GLU A 105 -6.16 -13.81 1.75
N ARG A 106 -5.16 -14.65 2.07
CA ARG A 106 -4.54 -14.68 3.40
C ARG A 106 -3.80 -13.38 3.72
N SER A 107 -3.14 -12.78 2.73
CA SER A 107 -2.44 -11.50 2.90
C SER A 107 -3.39 -10.34 3.26
N CYS A 108 -4.66 -10.43 2.85
CA CYS A 108 -5.66 -9.40 3.10
C CYS A 108 -5.98 -9.23 4.58
N GLY A 109 -5.93 -10.29 5.39
CA GLY A 109 -6.13 -10.19 6.83
C GLY A 109 -5.03 -9.35 7.51
N ALA A 110 -3.76 -9.58 7.14
CA ALA A 110 -2.63 -8.80 7.65
C ALA A 110 -2.71 -7.33 7.20
N LEU A 111 -3.06 -7.08 5.95
CA LEU A 111 -3.25 -5.71 5.44
C LEU A 111 -4.45 -5.01 6.08
N SER A 112 -5.54 -5.74 6.34
CA SER A 112 -6.71 -5.22 7.06
C SER A 112 -6.34 -4.75 8.47
N SER A 113 -5.53 -5.54 9.19
CA SER A 113 -4.97 -5.14 10.50
C SER A 113 -4.19 -3.84 10.39
N VAL A 114 -3.28 -3.73 9.42
CA VAL A 114 -2.51 -2.49 9.16
C VAL A 114 -3.45 -1.30 8.90
N LEU A 115 -4.44 -1.45 8.03
CA LEU A 115 -5.38 -0.38 7.68
C LEU A 115 -6.25 0.05 8.87
N SER A 116 -6.55 -0.88 9.78
CA SER A 116 -7.34 -0.61 10.98
C SER A 116 -6.54 0.02 12.12
N SER A 117 -5.21 -0.01 12.05
CA SER A 117 -4.31 0.42 13.13
C SER A 117 -4.17 1.95 13.21
N GLN A 118 -4.20 2.48 14.43
CA GLN A 118 -4.06 3.92 14.69
C GLN A 118 -2.70 4.50 14.25
N SER A 119 -1.65 3.69 14.29
CA SER A 119 -0.28 4.07 13.91
C SER A 119 -0.05 4.07 12.40
N SER A 120 -0.91 3.41 11.62
CA SER A 120 -0.74 3.33 10.17
C SER A 120 -0.84 4.70 9.53
N SER A 121 0.03 4.96 8.56
CA SER A 121 0.06 6.19 7.76
C SER A 121 -0.25 5.93 6.29
N VAL A 122 -0.61 4.69 5.93
CA VAL A 122 -0.84 4.29 4.55
C VAL A 122 -2.10 4.97 3.99
N THR A 123 -1.91 5.71 2.91
CA THR A 123 -2.98 6.39 2.16
C THR A 123 -3.19 5.81 0.76
N GLU A 124 -2.16 5.22 0.16
CA GLU A 124 -2.26 4.56 -1.13
C GLU A 124 -1.80 3.11 -1.05
N LEU A 125 -2.66 2.18 -1.46
CA LEU A 125 -2.37 0.75 -1.51
C LEU A 125 -2.68 0.18 -2.90
N ASP A 126 -1.68 -0.39 -3.54
CA ASP A 126 -1.82 -1.09 -4.82
C ASP A 126 -1.54 -2.59 -4.67
N LEU A 127 -2.59 -3.40 -4.85
CA LEU A 127 -2.58 -4.86 -4.81
C LEU A 127 -2.93 -5.50 -6.16
N THR A 128 -2.91 -4.73 -7.24
CA THR A 128 -3.29 -5.23 -8.58
C THR A 128 -2.42 -6.40 -9.03
N ASN A 129 -2.94 -7.24 -9.93
CA ASN A 129 -2.26 -8.47 -10.38
C ASN A 129 -1.93 -9.49 -9.26
N ASN A 130 -2.71 -9.54 -8.19
CA ASN A 130 -2.66 -10.62 -7.19
C ASN A 130 -3.97 -11.42 -7.20
N ASN A 131 -3.95 -12.63 -6.65
CA ASN A 131 -5.10 -13.53 -6.63
C ASN A 131 -5.84 -13.46 -5.28
N LEU A 132 -6.39 -12.29 -4.95
CA LEU A 132 -6.95 -12.01 -3.63
C LEU A 132 -8.31 -12.67 -3.37
N GLN A 133 -9.01 -13.11 -4.43
CA GLN A 133 -10.39 -13.58 -4.38
C GLN A 133 -11.38 -12.54 -3.81
N ASP A 134 -12.68 -12.83 -3.90
CA ASP A 134 -13.73 -12.00 -3.31
C ASP A 134 -13.61 -11.95 -1.76
N SER A 135 -13.24 -13.07 -1.13
CA SER A 135 -13.05 -13.18 0.32
C SER A 135 -11.89 -12.32 0.86
N GLY A 136 -10.85 -12.12 0.06
CA GLY A 136 -9.76 -11.21 0.41
C GLY A 136 -10.22 -9.76 0.45
N VAL A 137 -11.11 -9.35 -0.47
CA VAL A 137 -11.64 -7.98 -0.48
C VAL A 137 -12.61 -7.76 0.68
N GLU A 138 -13.43 -8.74 1.02
CA GLU A 138 -14.27 -8.71 2.24
C GLU A 138 -13.40 -8.58 3.51
N SER A 139 -12.25 -9.25 3.55
CA SER A 139 -11.31 -9.10 4.67
C SER A 139 -10.70 -7.69 4.72
N LEU A 140 -10.37 -7.09 3.57
CA LEU A 140 -9.88 -5.71 3.49
C LEU A 140 -10.95 -4.69 3.89
N SER A 141 -12.22 -4.92 3.57
CA SER A 141 -13.30 -3.98 3.88
C SER A 141 -13.45 -3.75 5.38
N ALA A 142 -13.29 -4.79 6.21
CA ALA A 142 -13.28 -4.64 7.67
C ALA A 142 -12.22 -3.64 8.18
N GLY A 143 -11.04 -3.61 7.54
CA GLY A 143 -9.97 -2.67 7.85
C GLY A 143 -10.30 -1.25 7.40
N LEU A 144 -10.95 -1.11 6.23
CA LEU A 144 -11.41 0.17 5.68
C LEU A 144 -12.54 0.81 6.49
N GLU A 145 -13.38 0.01 7.15
CA GLU A 145 -14.44 0.46 8.05
C GLU A 145 -13.90 1.09 9.34
N SER A 146 -12.66 0.79 9.71
CA SER A 146 -12.06 1.29 10.95
C SER A 146 -12.04 2.83 10.99
N PRO A 147 -12.36 3.45 12.13
CA PRO A 147 -12.23 4.89 12.30
C PRO A 147 -10.79 5.39 12.13
N HIS A 148 -9.81 4.50 12.30
CA HIS A 148 -8.40 4.79 12.16
C HIS A 148 -7.86 4.62 10.74
N CYS A 149 -8.67 4.04 9.83
CA CYS A 149 -8.26 3.90 8.45
C CYS A 149 -8.12 5.28 7.79
N LYS A 150 -6.92 5.53 7.28
CA LYS A 150 -6.55 6.76 6.60
C LYS A 150 -6.60 6.65 5.08
N LEU A 151 -6.98 5.49 4.52
CA LEU A 151 -6.62 5.09 3.15
C LEU A 151 -6.77 6.20 2.10
N GLU A 152 -7.81 6.41 1.31
CA GLU A 152 -7.81 7.36 0.15
C GLU A 152 -7.74 6.60 -1.15
N ALA A 153 -6.69 5.82 -1.44
CA ALA A 153 -6.64 5.05 -2.67
C ALA A 153 -6.36 3.56 -2.46
N LEU A 154 -7.27 2.72 -2.93
CA LEU A 154 -7.07 1.28 -3.06
C LEU A 154 -7.17 0.87 -4.53
N ARG A 155 -6.18 0.12 -5.01
CA ARG A 155 -6.19 -0.54 -6.31
C ARG A 155 -6.13 -2.03 -6.07
N SER A 156 -7.19 -2.76 -6.37
CA SER A 156 -7.20 -4.22 -6.43
C SER A 156 -7.64 -4.64 -7.83
N GLY A 157 -6.97 -5.64 -8.39
CA GLY A 157 -7.36 -6.19 -9.70
C GLY A 157 -8.65 -6.98 -9.58
N LEU A 158 -9.39 -7.10 -10.70
CA LEU A 158 -10.59 -7.93 -10.93
C LEU A 158 -11.22 -8.53 -9.67
N ILE A 159 -12.25 -7.86 -9.18
CA ILE A 159 -13.18 -8.39 -8.18
C ILE A 159 -14.59 -8.40 -8.76
N ASN A 160 -15.41 -9.30 -8.24
CA ASN A 160 -16.84 -9.28 -8.56
C ASN A 160 -17.42 -7.92 -8.16
N LEU A 161 -17.98 -7.20 -9.13
CA LEU A 161 -18.63 -5.89 -8.91
C LEU A 161 -19.72 -5.97 -7.82
N GLU A 162 -20.36 -7.12 -7.62
CA GLU A 162 -21.36 -7.30 -6.57
C GLU A 162 -20.74 -7.27 -5.17
N VAL A 163 -19.65 -8.02 -4.95
CA VAL A 163 -18.95 -8.06 -3.64
C VAL A 163 -18.36 -6.68 -3.33
N PHE A 164 -17.79 -6.03 -4.34
CA PHE A 164 -17.37 -4.63 -4.24
C PHE A 164 -18.52 -3.73 -3.80
N CYS A 165 -19.64 -3.73 -4.51
CA CYS A 165 -20.80 -2.90 -4.16
C CYS A 165 -21.35 -3.19 -2.75
N ILE A 166 -21.33 -4.44 -2.28
CA ILE A 166 -21.79 -4.81 -0.93
C ILE A 166 -20.85 -4.25 0.14
N CYS A 167 -19.54 -4.50 0.04
CA CYS A 167 -18.56 -3.95 0.97
C CYS A 167 -18.64 -2.41 1.03
N MET A 168 -18.83 -1.80 -0.13
CA MET A 168 -18.79 -0.35 -0.30
C MET A 168 -20.06 0.35 0.17
N THR A 169 -21.21 -0.30 0.01
CA THR A 169 -22.46 0.18 0.60
C THR A 169 -22.39 0.12 2.13
N GLN A 170 -21.85 -0.94 2.74
CA GLN A 170 -21.65 -1.00 4.20
C GLN A 170 -20.69 0.08 4.72
N ILE A 171 -19.57 0.33 4.03
CA ILE A 171 -18.64 1.40 4.44
C ILE A 171 -19.29 2.79 4.30
N SER A 172 -20.06 3.04 3.23
CA SER A 172 -20.71 4.34 2.97
C SER A 172 -21.83 4.68 3.97
N TYR A 173 -22.53 3.68 4.52
CA TYR A 173 -23.49 3.91 5.62
C TYR A 173 -22.79 4.29 6.92
N SER A 174 -21.53 3.90 7.08
CA SER A 174 -20.74 4.09 8.30
C SER A 174 -19.98 5.42 8.31
N ARG A 175 -19.66 5.97 7.13
CA ARG A 175 -18.89 7.21 6.95
C ARG A 175 -19.36 7.95 5.69
N LEU A 176 -19.47 9.29 5.73
CA LEU A 176 -19.79 10.15 4.57
C LEU A 176 -18.63 10.20 3.54
N PHE A 177 -18.27 9.04 2.97
CA PHE A 177 -17.32 8.93 1.87
C PHE A 177 -18.09 8.58 0.59
N PHE A 178 -17.91 9.39 -0.45
CA PHE A 178 -18.44 9.08 -1.78
C PHE A 178 -17.39 8.30 -2.56
N TRP A 179 -17.70 7.04 -2.87
CA TRP A 179 -16.81 6.20 -3.66
C TRP A 179 -17.14 6.39 -5.13
N SER A 180 -16.26 7.07 -5.87
CA SER A 180 -16.41 7.17 -7.32
C SER A 180 -15.77 5.95 -7.98
N LEU A 181 -16.61 5.05 -8.51
CA LEU A 181 -16.17 4.02 -9.43
C LEU A 181 -15.98 4.71 -10.80
N HIS A 182 -14.73 4.91 -11.22
CA HIS A 182 -14.48 5.51 -12.53
C HIS A 182 -14.86 4.50 -13.62
N HIS A 183 -16.10 4.58 -14.12
CA HIS A 183 -16.71 3.64 -15.07
C HIS A 183 -16.05 3.59 -16.47
N HIS A 184 -14.92 4.27 -16.69
CA HIS A 184 -14.34 4.49 -18.02
C HIS A 184 -13.02 3.77 -18.32
N CYS A 185 -12.55 2.84 -17.48
CA CYS A 185 -11.38 2.01 -17.82
C CYS A 185 -11.42 0.60 -17.19
N PRO A 186 -11.84 -0.46 -17.91
CA PRO A 186 -11.35 -1.80 -17.60
C PRO A 186 -9.83 -1.80 -17.91
N PRO A 187 -8.93 -2.16 -16.98
CA PRO A 187 -9.07 -3.21 -15.96
C PRO A 187 -8.72 -2.78 -14.50
N LEU A 188 -8.71 -1.48 -14.17
CA LEU A 188 -8.21 -0.97 -12.89
C LEU A 188 -9.33 -0.25 -12.12
N CYS A 189 -9.89 -0.91 -11.11
CA CYS A 189 -10.73 -0.23 -10.13
C CYS A 189 -9.83 0.62 -9.23
N VAL A 190 -9.94 1.95 -9.38
CA VAL A 190 -9.33 2.91 -8.45
C VAL A 190 -10.43 3.40 -7.54
N ILE A 191 -10.35 3.02 -6.28
CA ILE A 191 -11.13 3.66 -5.24
C ILE A 191 -10.47 5.00 -4.93
N LYS A 192 -11.25 6.08 -4.83
CA LYS A 192 -10.84 7.31 -4.14
C LYS A 192 -11.79 7.60 -2.99
N MET A 193 -11.31 7.64 -1.75
CA MET A 193 -12.08 8.07 -0.58
C MET A 193 -12.03 9.60 -0.51
N VAL A 194 -13.17 10.27 -0.64
CA VAL A 194 -13.31 11.73 -0.46
C VAL A 194 -13.93 12.01 0.91
N SER A 195 -13.22 12.71 1.80
CA SER A 195 -13.74 13.08 3.11
C SER A 195 -14.86 14.13 3.00
N GLY A 196 -15.99 13.90 3.66
CA GLY A 196 -17.19 14.74 3.60
C GLY A 196 -17.10 16.18 4.15
N THR A 197 -15.91 16.79 4.20
CA THR A 197 -15.74 18.24 4.41
C THR A 197 -15.61 19.01 3.09
N ASP A 198 -15.39 18.32 1.97
CA ASP A 198 -15.26 18.97 0.68
C ASP A 198 -16.64 19.29 0.10
N ASP A 199 -16.78 20.57 -0.25
CA ASP A 199 -18.00 21.25 -0.66
C ASP A 199 -18.77 20.44 -1.70
N HIS A 200 -20.10 20.41 -1.54
CA HIS A 200 -21.08 19.59 -2.28
C HIS A 200 -21.08 19.79 -3.82
N ARG A 201 -20.20 20.65 -4.33
CA ARG A 201 -20.06 21.06 -5.73
C ARG A 201 -19.08 20.19 -6.53
N ASP A 202 -18.11 19.54 -5.89
CA ASP A 202 -17.16 18.66 -6.61
C ASP A 202 -17.74 17.27 -6.92
N LEU A 203 -18.89 16.93 -6.33
CA LEU A 203 -19.65 15.71 -6.63
C LEU A 203 -20.31 15.72 -8.03
N GLN A 204 -20.36 16.87 -8.73
CA GLN A 204 -20.97 16.96 -10.06
C GLN A 204 -20.03 16.63 -11.24
N LEU A 205 -18.74 16.42 -11.00
CA LEU A 205 -17.78 16.10 -12.08
C LEU A 205 -17.50 14.60 -12.25
N ALA A 206 -18.23 13.74 -11.54
CA ALA A 206 -18.06 12.28 -11.57
C ALA A 206 -19.24 11.54 -12.23
N TYR A 207 -19.96 12.19 -13.16
CA TYR A 207 -21.00 11.58 -13.99
C TYR A 207 -20.57 11.50 -15.45
#